data_AF-M0CEX9-F1
#
_entry.id   AF-M0CEX9-F1
#
_cell.length_a   1.000
_cell.length_b   1.000
_cell.length_c   1.000
_cell.angle_alpha   90.00
_cell.angle_beta   90.00
_cell.angle_gamma   90.00
#
_symmetry.space_group_name_H-M   'P 1'
#
loop_
_entity.id
_entity.type
_entity.pdbx_description
1 polymer ?
#
loop_
_entity_poly.entity_id
_entity_poly.type
_entity_poly.pdbx_seq_one_letter_code
_entity_poly.pdbx_strand_id
1 'polypeptide(L)' 'MIFDGAGTQWIPELEDESHDYHTLYRSIRNEVVVCDYCANAFGVDDIVDAADIITAAENGGHPSIRSLVDDDSEIITF' A
#
# COMPACT_ATOMS: atom_id res chain seq x y z
N MET A 1 -4.91 -4.86 -3.38
CA MET A 1 -3.44 -4.95 -3.61
C MET A 1 -2.74 -4.39 -2.38
N ILE A 2 -1.65 -5.01 -1.91
CA ILE A 2 -0.91 -4.51 -0.73
C ILE A 2 0.44 -3.97 -1.18
N PHE A 3 0.72 -2.69 -0.89
CA PHE A 3 2.07 -2.12 -1.01
C PHE A 3 2.81 -2.35 0.30
N ASP A 4 3.88 -3.14 0.23
CA ASP A 4 4.72 -3.51 1.37
C ASP A 4 6.20 -3.29 1.02
N GLY A 5 7.05 -3.14 2.05
CA GLY A 5 8.47 -2.84 1.88
C GLY A 5 8.71 -1.57 1.06
N ALA A 6 9.73 -1.61 0.19
CA ALA A 6 10.05 -0.47 -0.69
C ALA A 6 8.92 -0.15 -1.69
N GLY A 7 7.94 -1.04 -1.86
CA GLY A 7 6.76 -0.79 -2.70
C GLY A 7 5.95 0.41 -2.23
N THR A 8 5.94 0.74 -0.93
CA THR A 8 5.22 1.91 -0.41
C THR A 8 5.70 3.23 -1.02
N GLN A 9 6.95 3.31 -1.48
CA GLN A 9 7.49 4.49 -2.18
C GLN A 9 6.86 4.75 -3.55
N TRP A 10 6.07 3.81 -4.09
CA TRP A 10 5.30 4.05 -5.31
C TRP A 10 4.05 4.89 -5.08
N ILE A 11 3.55 5.00 -3.84
CA ILE A 11 2.34 5.78 -3.57
C ILE A 11 2.49 7.25 -4.00
N PRO A 12 3.56 7.99 -3.64
CA PRO A 12 3.79 9.35 -4.14
C PRO A 12 3.87 9.44 -5.66
N GLU A 13 4.57 8.50 -6.30
CA GLU A 13 4.72 8.45 -7.77
C GLU A 13 3.36 8.25 -8.46
N LEU A 14 2.50 7.40 -7.90
CA LEU A 14 1.19 7.09 -8.49
C LEU A 14 0.11 8.15 -8.17
N GLU A 15 0.25 8.90 -7.07
CA GLU A 15 -0.60 10.06 -6.78
C GLU A 15 -0.22 11.29 -7.64
N ASP A 16 0.97 11.34 -8.26
CA ASP A 16 1.35 12.38 -9.22
C ASP A 16 0.48 12.29 -10.49
N GLU A 17 -0.31 13.33 -10.76
CA GLU A 17 -1.21 13.42 -11.93
C GLU A 17 -0.49 13.30 -13.28
N SER A 18 0.81 13.59 -13.32
CA SER A 18 1.63 13.48 -14.53
C SER A 18 2.19 12.07 -14.78
N HIS A 19 2.07 11.15 -13.82
CA HIS A 19 2.56 9.80 -13.97
C HIS A 19 1.65 8.98 -14.91
N ASP A 20 2.26 8.23 -15.83
CA ASP A 20 1.57 7.39 -16.83
C ASP A 20 0.51 6.44 -16.24
N TYR A 21 0.69 5.98 -14.99
CA TYR A 21 -0.22 5.05 -14.32
C TYR A 21 -1.18 5.71 -13.34
N HIS A 22 -1.13 7.04 -13.17
CA HIS A 22 -1.99 7.77 -12.24
C HIS A 22 -3.47 7.40 -12.44
N THR A 23 -3.95 7.47 -13.68
CA THR A 23 -5.36 7.16 -14.00
C THR A 23 -5.74 5.73 -13.62
N LEU A 24 -4.85 4.75 -13.88
CA LEU A 24 -5.09 3.36 -13.53
C LEU A 24 -5.10 3.17 -12.01
N TYR A 25 -4.10 3.69 -11.32
CA TYR A 25 -4.01 3.62 -9.87
C TYR A 25 -5.24 4.25 -9.20
N ARG A 26 -5.67 5.45 -9.62
CA ARG A 26 -6.89 6.11 -9.11
C ARG A 26 -8.14 5.25 -9.29
N SER A 27 -8.22 4.43 -10.35
CA SER A 27 -9.38 3.56 -10.58
C SER A 27 -9.49 2.40 -9.58
N ILE A 28 -8.38 1.95 -9.00
CA ILE A 28 -8.32 0.83 -8.04
C ILE A 28 -7.95 1.26 -6.62
N ARG A 29 -7.70 2.55 -6.39
CA ARG A 29 -7.15 3.09 -5.15
C ARG A 29 -7.90 2.66 -3.88
N ASN A 30 -9.23 2.52 -3.97
CA ASN A 30 -10.06 2.09 -2.84
C ASN A 30 -9.87 0.60 -2.46
N GLU A 31 -9.17 -0.17 -3.29
CA GLU A 31 -8.79 -1.57 -3.07
C GLU A 31 -7.30 -1.72 -2.74
N VAL A 32 -6.58 -0.60 -2.68
CA VAL A 32 -5.17 -0.56 -2.29
C VAL A 32 -5.06 -0.47 -0.77
N VAL A 33 -4.16 -1.28 -0.23
CA VAL A 33 -3.76 -1.25 1.17
C VAL A 33 -2.26 -0.98 1.24
N VAL A 34 -1.82 -0.18 2.21
CA VAL A 34 -0.41 0.17 2.40
C VAL A 34 0.05 -0.33 3.76
N CYS A 35 1.24 -0.92 3.83
CA CYS A 35 1.87 -1.24 5.11
C CYS A 35 2.20 0.05 5.87
N ASP A 36 1.59 0.21 7.05
CA ASP A 36 1.78 1.38 7.91
C ASP A 36 3.25 1.54 8.34
N TYR A 37 3.86 0.47 8.85
CA TYR A 37 5.26 0.49 9.27
C TYR A 37 6.19 0.88 8.12
N CYS A 38 6.00 0.33 6.92
CA CYS A 38 6.86 0.63 5.77
C CYS A 38 6.65 2.05 5.25
N ALA A 39 5.42 2.57 5.25
CA ALA A 39 5.17 3.96 4.90
C ALA A 39 5.95 4.91 5.81
N ASN A 40 5.90 4.69 7.13
CA ASN A 40 6.70 5.42 8.12
C ASN A 40 8.22 5.24 7.91
N ALA A 41 8.67 3.99 7.71
CA ALA A 41 10.09 3.68 7.57
C ALA A 41 10.73 4.30 6.33
N PHE A 42 9.95 4.45 5.24
CA PHE A 42 10.39 5.11 4.01
C PHE A 42 10.00 6.60 3.93
N GLY A 43 9.33 7.15 4.95
CA GLY A 43 8.98 8.57 5.03
C GLY A 43 7.95 9.02 4.00
N VAL A 44 6.97 8.17 3.70
CA VAL A 44 5.86 8.46 2.77
C VAL A 44 4.49 8.44 3.45
N ASP A 45 4.47 8.32 4.77
CA ASP A 45 3.28 8.30 5.64
C ASP A 45 2.42 9.56 5.48
N ASP A 46 3.02 10.75 5.45
CA ASP A 46 2.27 12.01 5.23
C ASP A 46 1.44 11.99 3.93
N ILE A 47 1.98 11.39 2.86
CA ILE A 47 1.31 11.32 1.56
C ILE A 47 0.21 10.25 1.58
N VAL A 48 0.48 9.10 2.20
CA VAL A 48 -0.49 8.01 2.38
C VAL A 48 -1.71 8.52 3.17
N ASP A 49 -1.47 9.26 4.25
CA ASP A 49 -2.50 9.87 5.09
C ASP A 49 -3.26 10.97 4.35
N ALA A 50 -2.56 11.88 3.66
CA ALA A 50 -3.19 12.95 2.90
C ALA A 50 -4.05 12.43 1.75
N ALA A 51 -3.67 11.29 1.17
CA ALA A 51 -4.46 10.63 0.15
C ALA A 51 -5.72 9.97 0.72
N ASP A 52 -5.75 9.57 1.99
CA ASP A 52 -6.79 8.73 2.64
C ASP A 52 -6.78 7.28 2.12
N ILE A 53 -5.60 6.64 2.12
CA ILE A 53 -5.42 5.23 1.68
C ILE A 53 -5.60 4.31 2.90
N ILE A 54 -6.18 3.14 2.68
CA ILE A 54 -6.31 2.11 3.73
C ILE A 54 -4.91 1.63 4.15
N THR A 55 -4.60 1.67 5.44
CA THR A 55 -3.35 1.15 6.00
C THR A 55 -3.56 -0.14 6.81
N ALA A 56 -2.57 -1.03 6.80
CA ALA A 56 -2.56 -2.27 7.57
C ALA A 56 -1.36 -2.30 8.53
N ALA A 57 -1.60 -2.71 9.78
CA ALA A 57 -0.65 -2.54 10.90
C ALA A 57 -0.67 -3.66 11.97
N GLU A 58 -1.23 -4.84 11.69
CA GLU A 58 -1.54 -5.86 12.71
C GLU A 58 -0.29 -6.53 13.32
N ASN A 59 0.68 -6.89 12.49
CA ASN A 59 1.85 -7.69 12.87
C ASN A 59 3.05 -6.80 13.17
N GLY A 60 3.01 -6.12 14.33
CA GLY A 60 4.06 -5.18 14.72
C GLY A 60 4.15 -3.96 13.80
N GLY A 61 3.02 -3.54 13.22
CA GLY A 61 2.94 -2.46 12.23
C GLY A 61 2.97 -2.93 10.77
N HIS A 62 3.22 -4.22 10.52
CA HIS A 62 3.16 -4.80 9.17
C HIS A 62 1.84 -5.53 8.89
N PRO A 63 1.43 -5.65 7.61
CA PRO A 63 0.36 -6.55 7.20
C PRO A 63 0.68 -7.99 7.60
N SER A 64 -0.34 -8.71 8.07
CA SER A 64 -0.20 -10.14 8.36
C SER A 64 -0.47 -10.99 7.10
N ILE A 65 0.59 -11.33 6.34
CA ILE A 65 0.48 -12.25 5.19
C ILE A 65 -0.05 -13.62 5.65
N ARG A 66 0.33 -14.06 6.85
CA ARG A 66 -0.20 -15.28 7.46
C ARG A 66 -1.72 -15.24 7.55
N SER A 67 -2.30 -14.13 8.01
CA SER A 67 -3.75 -13.99 8.13
C SER A 67 -4.44 -14.08 6.78
N LEU A 68 -3.86 -13.50 5.73
CA LEU A 68 -4.38 -13.62 4.36
C LEU A 68 -4.40 -15.09 3.88
N VAL A 69 -3.36 -15.86 4.19
CA VAL A 69 -3.31 -17.30 3.89
C VAL A 69 -4.32 -18.09 4.72
N ASP A 70 -4.45 -17.77 6.01
CA ASP A 70 -5.46 -18.38 6.90
C ASP A 70 -6.89 -18.05 6.43
N ASP A 71 -7.09 -16.93 5.71
CA ASP A 71 -8.32 -16.53 5.03
C ASP A 71 -8.46 -17.10 3.59
N ASP A 72 -7.71 -18.16 3.26
CA ASP A 72 -7.72 -18.85 1.96
C ASP A 72 -7.34 -17.97 0.74
N SER A 73 -6.59 -16.87 0.95
CA SER A 73 -6.12 -16.03 -0.15
C SER A 73 -4.93 -16.65 -0.89
N GLU A 74 -4.93 -16.55 -2.22
CA GLU A 74 -3.73 -16.80 -3.03
C GLU A 74 -2.79 -15.59 -2.98
N ILE A 75 -1.51 -15.84 -2.64
CA ILE A 75 -0.49 -14.79 -2.54
C ILE A 75 0.34 -14.73 -3.82
N ILE A 76 0.31 -13.58 -4.47
CA ILE A 76 1.13 -13.27 -5.64
C ILE A 76 2.00 -12.05 -5.30
N THR A 77 3.32 -12.17 -5.47
CA THR A 77 4.32 -11.15 -5.12
C THR A 77 5.15 -10.75 -6.35
N PHE A 78 5.57 -9.48 -6.44
CA PHE A 78 6.32 -8.91 -7.56
C PHE A 78 7.57 -8.16 -7.08
#